data_AF-A0A537Z8F3-F1
#
_entry.id   AF-A0A537Z8F3-F1
#
_cell.length_a   1.000
_cell.length_b   1.000
_cell.length_c   1.000
_cell.angle_alpha   90.00
_cell.angle_beta   90.00
_cell.angle_gamma   90.00
#
_symmetry.space_group_name_H-M   'P 1'
#
loop_
_entity.id
_entity.type
_entity.pdbx_description
1 polymer ?
#
loop_
_entity_poly.entity_id
_entity_poly.type
_entity_poly.pdbx_seq_one_letter_code
_entity_poly.pdbx_strand_id
1 'polypeptide(L)'
;MDILPDWEPGTPGVLCVAGPHAIPVSTAQRTSDRRIVFALGRERATLARLREDPEAALCLLGRGVAFTAYGRATVVREELRAAAHVAAVALEVVRLQDHLAGSRTEILDGVRWRWTEDAAREDERRIAAELREL
;
A
#
# COMPACT_ATOMS: atom_id res chain seq x y z
N MET A 1 -14.26 -6.90 10.76
CA MET A 1 -13.89 -7.31 9.38
C MET A 1 -12.73 -8.27 9.50
N ASP A 2 -12.88 -9.45 8.90
CA ASP A 2 -11.93 -10.56 9.10
C ASP A 2 -11.00 -10.80 7.90
N ILE A 3 -11.30 -10.19 6.74
CA ILE A 3 -10.48 -10.26 5.53
C ILE A 3 -10.37 -8.87 4.91
N LEU A 4 -9.32 -8.63 4.12
CA LEU A 4 -9.15 -7.39 3.37
C LEU A 4 -10.31 -7.21 2.37
N PRO A 5 -10.89 -6.01 2.27
CA PRO A 5 -11.82 -5.71 1.19
C PRO A 5 -11.06 -5.57 -0.14
N ASP A 6 -11.79 -5.60 -1.25
CA ASP A 6 -11.23 -5.20 -2.54
C ASP A 6 -11.30 -3.67 -2.71
N TRP A 7 -10.34 -3.11 -3.45
CA TRP A 7 -10.31 -1.70 -3.81
C TRP A 7 -9.83 -1.53 -5.27
N GLU A 8 -10.14 -0.38 -5.86
CA GLU A 8 -9.70 -0.07 -7.21
C GLU A 8 -8.16 0.02 -7.27
N PRO A 9 -7.49 -0.69 -8.20
CA PRO A 9 -6.05 -0.58 -8.37
C PRO A 9 -5.60 0.86 -8.58
N GLY A 10 -4.53 1.28 -7.89
CA GLY A 10 -4.03 2.65 -7.96
C GLY A 10 -4.69 3.62 -6.95
N THR A 11 -5.66 3.16 -6.16
CA THR A 11 -6.19 3.93 -5.02
C THR A 11 -5.05 4.23 -4.05
N PRO A 12 -4.71 5.51 -3.81
CA PRO A 12 -3.63 5.85 -2.89
C PRO A 12 -4.05 5.56 -1.44
N GLY A 13 -3.22 4.79 -0.74
CA GLY A 13 -3.28 4.64 0.71
C GLY A 13 -2.28 5.56 1.40
N VAL A 14 -2.46 5.74 2.72
CA VAL A 14 -1.51 6.41 3.60
C VAL A 14 -0.82 5.35 4.45
N LEU A 15 0.49 5.16 4.22
CA LEU A 15 1.33 4.26 5.00
C LEU A 15 1.95 5.04 6.17
N CYS A 16 1.65 4.60 7.38
CA CYS A 16 2.25 5.05 8.62
C CYS A 16 3.24 3.99 9.12
N VAL A 17 4.43 4.44 9.53
CA VAL A 17 5.50 3.62 10.10
C VAL A 17 5.99 4.27 11.40
N ALA A 18 6.92 3.65 12.12
CA ALA A 18 7.51 4.21 13.34
C ALA A 18 7.88 5.72 13.21
N GLY A 19 7.50 6.52 14.21
CA GLY A 19 7.62 7.99 14.22
C GLY A 19 6.39 8.72 13.67
N PRO A 20 6.34 10.07 13.68
CA PRO A 20 5.27 10.84 13.08
C PRO A 20 5.44 10.90 11.55
N HIS A 21 5.51 9.74 10.89
CA HIS A 21 5.84 9.61 9.47
C HIS A 21 4.74 8.89 8.72
N ALA A 22 4.08 9.62 7.83
CA ALA A 22 3.05 9.11 6.94
C ALA A 22 3.38 9.49 5.49
N ILE A 23 3.24 8.55 4.56
CA ILE A 23 3.47 8.79 3.13
C ILE A 23 2.31 8.24 2.29
N PRO A 24 1.98 8.84 1.15
CA PRO A 24 1.10 8.21 0.17
C PRO A 24 1.79 7.02 -0.48
N VAL A 25 1.04 5.94 -0.70
CA VAL A 25 1.46 4.75 -1.45
C VAL A 25 0.32 4.36 -2.40
N SER A 26 0.59 4.38 -3.71
CA SER A 26 -0.40 4.09 -4.77
C SER A 26 -0.36 2.65 -5.28
N THR A 27 0.72 1.92 -4.97
CA THR A 27 0.97 0.57 -5.49
C THR A 27 0.48 -0.54 -4.56
N ALA A 28 -0.31 -0.20 -3.55
CA ALA A 28 -0.88 -1.16 -2.61
C ALA A 28 -1.87 -2.11 -3.32
N GLN A 29 -1.58 -3.40 -3.25
CA GLN A 29 -2.36 -4.48 -3.86
C GLN A 29 -2.63 -5.58 -2.85
N ARG A 30 -3.89 -6.02 -2.79
CA ARG A 30 -4.27 -7.22 -2.05
C ARG A 30 -3.75 -8.46 -2.79
N THR A 31 -3.01 -9.33 -2.09
CA THR A 31 -2.56 -10.62 -2.64
C THR A 31 -3.11 -11.83 -1.89
N SER A 32 -3.71 -11.62 -0.72
CA SER A 32 -4.51 -12.62 -0.01
C SER A 32 -5.54 -11.94 0.90
N ASP A 33 -6.27 -12.72 1.71
CA ASP A 33 -7.19 -12.20 2.71
C ASP A 33 -6.52 -11.33 3.79
N ARG A 34 -5.20 -11.48 3.99
CA ARG A 34 -4.44 -10.79 5.04
C ARG A 34 -3.08 -10.27 4.56
N ARG A 35 -2.87 -10.16 3.25
CA ARG A 35 -1.58 -9.73 2.70
C ARG A 35 -1.78 -8.60 1.70
N ILE A 36 -1.02 -7.52 1.90
CA ILE A 36 -0.93 -6.40 0.98
C ILE A 36 0.52 -6.30 0.51
N VAL A 37 0.76 -6.14 -0.78
CA VAL A 37 2.09 -5.82 -1.32
C VAL A 37 2.11 -4.41 -1.87
N PHE A 38 3.24 -3.73 -1.77
CA PHE A 38 3.45 -2.40 -2.34
C PHE A 38 4.93 -2.14 -2.62
N ALA A 39 5.19 -1.13 -3.44
CA ALA A 39 6.53 -0.70 -3.81
C ALA A 39 6.99 0.50 -2.98
N LEU A 40 8.25 0.46 -2.52
CA LEU A 40 8.95 1.61 -1.92
C LEU A 40 10.29 1.84 -2.62
N GLY A 41 10.64 3.10 -2.86
CA GLY A 41 11.99 3.45 -3.31
C GLY A 41 13.03 3.09 -2.24
N ARG A 42 14.14 2.47 -2.65
CA ARG A 42 15.15 1.89 -1.74
C ARG A 42 15.85 2.91 -0.85
N GLU A 43 15.94 4.15 -1.32
CA GLU A 43 16.59 5.26 -0.62
C GLU A 43 15.61 6.06 0.27
N ARG A 44 14.33 5.67 0.33
CA ARG A 44 13.35 6.37 1.15
C ARG A 44 13.56 6.06 2.63
N ALA A 45 13.56 7.11 3.46
CA ALA A 45 13.60 6.98 4.91
C ALA A 45 12.48 6.07 5.47
N THR A 46 11.33 5.98 4.79
CA THR A 46 10.26 5.04 5.13
C THR A 46 10.75 3.59 5.13
N LEU A 47 11.52 3.17 4.12
CA LEU A 47 12.01 1.79 4.02
C LEU A 47 13.06 1.51 5.10
N ALA A 48 13.94 2.48 5.39
CA ALA A 48 14.90 2.38 6.48
C ALA A 48 14.18 2.17 7.83
N ARG A 49 13.13 2.96 8.10
CA ARG A 49 12.31 2.80 9.31
C ARG A 49 11.62 1.45 9.40
N LEU A 50 11.08 0.92 8.29
CA LEU A 50 10.47 -0.41 8.28
C LEU A 50 11.46 -1.54 8.57
N ARG A 51 12.73 -1.36 8.21
CA ARG A 51 13.79 -2.32 8.55
C ARG A 51 14.15 -2.30 10.03
N GLU A 52 14.06 -1.13 10.66
CA GLU A 52 14.32 -0.96 12.09
C GLU A 52 13.12 -1.41 12.94
N ASP A 53 11.91 -1.03 12.54
CA ASP A 53 10.64 -1.40 13.17
C ASP A 53 9.62 -1.78 12.07
N PRO A 54 9.27 -3.08 11.95
CA PRO A 54 8.37 -3.55 10.91
C PRO A 54 6.90 -3.21 11.17
N GLU A 55 6.54 -2.67 12.34
CA GLU A 55 5.15 -2.31 12.62
C GLU A 55 4.69 -1.16 11.72
N ALA A 56 3.58 -1.39 11.03
CA ALA A 56 3.03 -0.44 10.07
C ALA A 56 1.50 -0.44 10.06
N ALA A 57 0.93 0.68 9.64
CA ALA A 57 -0.49 0.81 9.36
C ALA A 57 -0.69 1.39 7.96
N LEU A 58 -1.53 0.76 7.14
CA LEU A 58 -1.99 1.30 5.87
C LEU A 58 -3.46 1.71 5.99
N CYS A 59 -3.73 3.00 5.87
CA CYS A 59 -5.08 3.54 5.78
C CYS A 59 -5.46 3.75 4.32
N LEU A 60 -6.62 3.27 3.89
CA LEU A 60 -7.10 3.42 2.51
C LEU A 60 -8.53 3.92 2.51
N LEU A 61 -8.80 4.93 1.68
CA LEU A 61 -10.12 5.47 1.41
C LEU A 61 -10.34 5.46 -0.10
N GLY A 62 -11.30 4.67 -0.54
CA GLY A 62 -11.69 4.52 -1.94
C GLY A 62 -13.20 4.40 -2.08
N ARG A 63 -13.70 4.38 -3.31
CA ARG A 63 -15.14 4.24 -3.58
C ARG A 63 -15.70 3.00 -2.85
N GLY A 64 -16.65 3.22 -1.96
CA GLY A 64 -17.30 2.17 -1.17
C GLY A 64 -16.42 1.47 -0.13
N VAL A 65 -15.19 1.92 0.12
CA VAL A 65 -14.24 1.26 1.01
C VAL A 65 -13.46 2.27 1.87
N ALA A 66 -13.43 2.02 3.18
CA ALA A 66 -12.53 2.73 4.08
C ALA A 66 -12.05 1.80 5.20
N PHE A 67 -10.74 1.60 5.32
CA PHE A 67 -10.17 0.75 6.37
C PHE A 67 -8.77 1.19 6.77
N THR A 68 -8.34 0.72 7.95
CA THR A 68 -6.92 0.68 8.32
C THR A 68 -6.50 -0.77 8.54
N ALA A 69 -5.46 -1.20 7.82
CA ALA A 69 -4.77 -2.47 8.04
C ALA A 69 -3.53 -2.23 8.90
N TYR A 70 -3.47 -2.90 10.04
CA TYR A 70 -2.32 -2.90 10.95
C TYR A 70 -1.59 -4.23 10.81
N GLY A 71 -0.27 -4.18 10.76
CA GLY A 71 0.50 -5.40 10.56
C GLY A 71 2.00 -5.19 10.57
N ARG A 72 2.71 -6.22 10.12
CA ARG A 72 4.16 -6.24 10.03
C ARG A 72 4.59 -6.21 8.58
N ALA A 73 5.43 -5.23 8.24
CA ALA A 73 6.00 -5.08 6.91
C ALA A 73 7.34 -5.81 6.79
N THR A 74 7.54 -6.52 5.69
CA THR A 74 8.81 -7.16 5.36
C THR A 74 9.18 -6.88 3.91
N VAL A 75 10.47 -6.68 3.65
CA VAL A 75 10.98 -6.59 2.28
C VAL A 75 10.98 -7.99 1.69
N VAL A 76 10.14 -8.22 0.68
CA VAL A 76 10.03 -9.52 -0.01
C VAL A 76 10.89 -9.57 -1.27
N ARG A 77 11.28 -8.41 -1.80
CA ARG A 77 12.28 -8.28 -2.86
C ARG A 77 13.00 -6.94 -2.72
N GLU A 78 14.33 -6.99 -2.67
CA GLU A 78 15.17 -5.79 -2.57
C GLU A 78 15.16 -4.94 -3.85
N GLU A 79 15.05 -5.60 -5.00
CA GLU A 79 15.06 -4.96 -6.32
C GLU A 79 13.98 -5.58 -7.22
N LEU A 80 13.06 -4.75 -7.71
CA LEU A 80 12.11 -5.18 -8.75
C LEU A 80 12.80 -5.24 -10.10
N ARG A 81 12.45 -6.24 -10.93
CA ARG A 81 12.91 -6.34 -12.33
C ARG A 81 12.45 -5.14 -13.14
N ALA A 82 11.26 -4.61 -12.86
CA ALA A 82 10.74 -3.41 -13.49
C ALA A 82 11.51 -2.14 -13.10
N ALA A 83 12.11 -2.09 -11.90
CA ALA A 83 12.81 -0.93 -11.38
C ALA A 83 13.77 -1.31 -10.23
N ALA A 84 15.08 -1.41 -10.52
CA ALA A 84 16.08 -1.84 -9.54
C ALA A 84 16.25 -0.89 -8.33
N HIS A 85 15.78 0.36 -8.44
CA HIS A 85 15.76 1.33 -7.35
C HIS A 85 14.53 1.19 -6.43
N VAL A 86 13.66 0.21 -6.68
CA VAL A 86 12.41 -0.04 -5.95
C VAL A 86 12.46 -1.42 -5.30
N ALA A 87 12.09 -1.46 -4.03
CA ALA A 87 11.87 -2.68 -3.27
C ALA A 87 10.37 -3.03 -3.23
N ALA A 88 10.06 -4.32 -3.20
CA ALA A 88 8.73 -4.83 -2.88
C ALA A 88 8.63 -5.13 -1.38
N VAL A 89 7.56 -4.63 -0.77
CA VAL A 89 7.26 -4.82 0.65
C VAL A 89 5.92 -5.53 0.76
N ALA A 90 5.86 -6.56 1.62
CA ALA A 90 4.61 -7.18 2.02
C ALA A 90 4.23 -6.72 3.43
N LEU A 91 2.98 -6.32 3.62
CA LEU A 91 2.36 -6.10 4.91
C LEU A 91 1.46 -7.30 5.24
N GLU A 92 1.90 -8.07 6.24
CA GLU A 92 1.10 -9.14 6.83
C GLU A 92 0.14 -8.53 7.85
N VAL A 93 -1.15 -8.58 7.54
CA VAL A 93 -2.21 -7.88 8.25
C VAL A 93 -2.65 -8.67 9.48
N VAL A 94 -2.31 -8.13 10.65
CA VAL A 94 -2.68 -8.70 11.95
C VAL A 94 -4.07 -8.24 12.37
N ARG A 95 -4.40 -6.96 12.13
CA ARG A 95 -5.68 -6.37 12.52
C ARG A 95 -6.25 -5.48 11.43
N LEU A 96 -7.55 -5.59 11.19
CA LEU A 96 -8.31 -4.71 10.30
C LEU A 96 -9.27 -3.86 11.12
N GLN A 97 -9.31 -2.58 10.81
CA GLN A 97 -10.34 -1.67 11.27
C GLN A 97 -11.14 -1.22 10.06
N ASP A 98 -12.39 -1.65 10.00
CA ASP A 98 -13.36 -1.20 9.01
C ASP A 98 -13.98 0.11 9.49
N HIS A 99 -13.80 1.18 8.71
CA HIS A 99 -14.32 2.51 9.04
C HIS A 99 -15.75 2.73 8.51
N LEU A 100 -16.29 1.78 7.73
CA LEU A 100 -17.68 1.79 7.26
C LEU A 100 -18.57 0.79 8.01
N ALA A 101 -18.01 0.04 8.97
CA ALA A 101 -18.78 -0.89 9.79
C ALA A 101 -19.92 -0.18 10.53
N GLY A 102 -21.16 -0.59 10.23
CA GLY A 102 -22.37 0.01 10.82
C GLY A 102 -22.62 1.46 10.40
N SER A 103 -22.02 1.91 9.29
CA SER A 103 -22.10 3.32 8.89
C SER A 103 -23.49 3.71 8.36
N ARG A 104 -23.74 5.02 8.44
CA ARG A 104 -24.78 5.74 7.69
C ARG A 104 -24.16 6.58 6.57
N THR A 105 -22.92 6.27 6.19
CA THR A 105 -22.07 7.10 5.32
C THR A 105 -21.37 6.25 4.28
N GLU A 106 -21.34 6.73 3.05
CA GLU A 106 -20.67 6.06 1.92
C GLU A 106 -19.51 6.92 1.43
N ILE A 107 -18.39 6.27 1.08
CA ILE A 107 -17.31 6.94 0.34
C ILE A 107 -17.65 6.94 -1.13
N LEU A 108 -18.06 8.10 -1.65
CA LEU A 108 -18.53 8.24 -3.03
C LEU A 108 -17.41 8.15 -4.08
N ASP A 109 -16.18 8.53 -3.72
CA ASP A 109 -15.01 8.46 -4.60
C ASP A 109 -13.71 8.46 -3.78
N GLY A 110 -12.60 8.12 -4.41
CA GLY A 110 -11.26 8.18 -3.83
C GLY A 110 -10.49 9.45 -4.22
N VAL A 111 -9.30 9.61 -3.63
CA VAL A 111 -8.34 10.62 -4.09
C VAL A 111 -7.89 10.26 -5.50
N ARG A 112 -8.00 11.22 -6.43
CA ARG A 112 -7.49 11.06 -7.80
C ARG A 112 -6.14 11.75 -7.95
N TRP A 113 -5.19 11.04 -8.54
CA TRP A 113 -3.85 11.52 -8.77
C TRP A 113 -3.32 11.00 -10.11
N ARG A 114 -2.22 11.59 -10.59
CA ARG A 114 -1.51 11.12 -11.79
C ARG A 114 -0.03 11.43 -11.68
N TRP A 115 0.79 10.63 -12.34
CA TRP A 115 2.13 11.06 -12.71
C TRP A 115 2.06 12.22 -13.70
N THR A 116 2.90 13.22 -13.48
CA THR A 116 3.12 14.33 -14.41
C THR A 116 3.98 13.94 -15.60
N GLU A 117 4.74 12.85 -15.47
CA GLU A 117 5.65 12.33 -16.48
C GLU A 117 5.16 10.96 -16.97
N ASP A 118 5.12 10.76 -18.30
CA ASP A 118 4.63 9.51 -18.89
C ASP A 118 5.55 8.32 -18.62
N ALA A 119 6.87 8.55 -18.54
CA ALA A 119 7.83 7.52 -18.16
C ALA A 119 7.55 6.95 -16.77
N ALA A 120 7.32 7.82 -15.77
CA ALA A 120 6.98 7.40 -14.42
C ALA A 120 5.65 6.62 -14.36
N ARG A 121 4.67 7.00 -15.21
CA ARG A 121 3.41 6.26 -15.34
C ARG A 121 3.63 4.85 -15.89
N GLU A 122 4.49 4.70 -16.89
CA GLU A 122 4.80 3.39 -17.47
C GLU A 122 5.64 2.53 -16.51
N ASP A 123 6.56 3.14 -15.76
CA ASP A 123 7.29 2.46 -14.70
C ASP A 123 6.34 1.92 -13.62
N GLU A 124 5.39 2.72 -13.15
CA GLU A 124 4.40 2.26 -12.16
C GLU A 124 3.55 1.10 -12.69
N ARG A 125 3.15 1.10 -13.97
CA ARG A 125 2.40 -0.03 -14.56
C ARG A 125 3.20 -1.32 -14.51
N ARG A 126 4.49 -1.27 -14.84
CA ARG A 126 5.39 -2.43 -14.81
C ARG A 126 5.66 -2.90 -13.37
N ILE A 127 5.90 -1.96 -12.46
CA ILE A 127 6.05 -2.25 -11.01
C ILE A 127 4.78 -2.92 -10.48
N ALA A 128 3.60 -2.36 -10.77
CA ALA A 128 2.32 -2.90 -10.35
C ALA A 128 2.06 -4.29 -10.94
N ALA A 129 2.50 -4.58 -12.16
CA ALA A 129 2.41 -5.90 -12.75
C ALA A 129 3.29 -6.92 -12.03
N GLU A 130 4.55 -6.58 -11.77
CA GLU A 130 5.47 -7.46 -11.06
C GLU A 130 5.03 -7.73 -9.61
N LEU A 131 4.46 -6.72 -8.92
CA LEU A 131 3.93 -6.90 -7.57
C LEU A 131 2.83 -7.96 -7.48
N ARG A 132 1.99 -8.10 -8.52
CA ARG A 132 0.92 -9.13 -8.56
C ARG A 132 1.45 -10.56 -8.66
N GLU A 133 2.72 -10.74 -8.97
CA GLU A 133 3.38 -12.05 -9.03
C GLU A 133 3.89 -12.52 -7.66
N LEU A 134 3.78 -11.68 -6.61
CA LEU A 134 4.28 -11.93 -5.26
C LEU A 134 3.19 -12.33 -4.27
#